data_AF-A0A353R314-F1
#
_entry.id   AF-A0A353R314-F1
#
_cell.length_a   1.000
_cell.length_b   1.000
_cell.length_c   1.000
_cell.angle_alpha   90.00
_cell.angle_beta   90.00
_cell.angle_gamma   90.00
#
_symmetry.space_group_name_H-M   'P 1'
#
loop_
_entity.id
_entity.type
_entity.pdbx_description
1 polymer ?
#
loop_
_entity_poly.entity_id
_entity_poly.type
_entity_poly.pdbx_seq_one_letter_code
_entity_poly.pdbx_strand_id
1 'polypeptide(L)'
;MSASTQAGVFHAVRMNESLSVVSEKRGLIVDHSLNPRSNKKNSKGEFTMATVCQAKFAPGHVVEHRDLRYRAVVLDVDPRFLGREDWYPQDAFPAPDRDQPWYRLLVDGHKYQTYVPESVLRVDDLEAPVEHLSLRIFFKGYESGRYQPRWLPN
;
A
#
# COMPACT_ATOMS: atom_id res chain seq x y z
N MET A 1 -20.48 -22.19 -31.90
CA MET A 1 -19.23 -21.43 -31.67
C MET A 1 -19.62 -20.06 -31.15
N SER A 2 -19.59 -19.84 -29.84
CA SER A 2 -19.83 -18.52 -29.27
C SER A 2 -18.65 -18.20 -28.36
N ALA A 3 -17.91 -17.18 -28.75
CA ALA A 3 -16.75 -16.66 -28.05
C ALA A 3 -17.21 -15.91 -26.79
N SER A 4 -16.94 -16.49 -25.62
CA SER A 4 -17.02 -15.75 -24.35
C SER A 4 -15.77 -14.88 -24.25
N THR A 5 -15.92 -13.60 -24.55
CA THR A 5 -14.91 -12.58 -24.28
C THR A 5 -14.89 -12.37 -22.77
N GLN A 6 -13.94 -13.01 -22.10
CA GLN A 6 -13.69 -12.80 -20.68
C GLN A 6 -13.00 -11.44 -20.54
N ALA A 7 -13.80 -10.40 -20.28
CA ALA A 7 -13.30 -9.11 -19.84
C ALA A 7 -12.49 -9.35 -18.56
N GLY A 8 -11.20 -9.02 -18.59
CA GLY A 8 -10.27 -9.17 -17.47
C GLY A 8 -10.68 -8.28 -16.31
N VAL A 9 -11.52 -8.80 -15.43
CA VAL A 9 -11.84 -8.19 -14.15
C VAL A 9 -10.68 -8.52 -13.20
N PHE A 10 -9.89 -7.50 -12.88
CA PHE A 10 -8.80 -7.59 -11.91
C PHE A 10 -9.33 -8.09 -10.56
N HIS A 11 -9.05 -9.33 -10.21
CA HIS A 11 -9.25 -9.79 -8.84
C HIS A 11 -8.10 -9.24 -8.00
N ALA A 12 -8.42 -8.40 -7.03
CA ALA A 12 -7.48 -8.01 -5.98
C ALA A 12 -6.87 -9.29 -5.38
N VAL A 13 -5.54 -9.38 -5.38
CA VAL A 13 -4.83 -10.58 -4.92
C VAL A 13 -5.16 -10.79 -3.45
N ARG A 14 -5.90 -11.88 -3.18
CA ARG A 14 -6.41 -12.23 -1.86
C ARG A 14 -5.26 -12.77 -1.03
N MET A 15 -4.78 -12.00 -0.05
CA MET A 15 -3.80 -12.48 0.93
C MET A 15 -4.49 -13.35 2.00
N ASN A 16 -4.93 -14.54 1.61
CA ASN A 16 -5.07 -15.71 2.50
C ASN A 16 -4.75 -16.90 1.59
N GLU A 17 -3.62 -17.59 1.75
CA GLU A 17 -3.40 -18.67 2.71
C GLU A 17 -1.94 -18.70 3.21
N SER A 18 -1.76 -18.88 4.52
CA SER A 18 -0.56 -19.40 5.19
C SER A 18 0.81 -18.74 4.88
N LEU A 19 1.11 -17.63 5.55
CA LEU A 19 2.51 -17.26 5.83
C LEU A 19 2.77 -17.38 7.33
N SER A 20 3.41 -18.49 7.69
CA SER A 20 4.04 -18.72 8.98
C SER A 20 4.98 -17.57 9.30
N VAL A 21 4.68 -16.88 10.39
CA VAL A 21 5.46 -15.79 10.96
C VAL A 21 6.82 -16.35 11.41
N VAL A 22 7.88 -16.10 10.65
CA VAL A 22 9.22 -16.00 11.22
C VAL A 22 9.33 -14.59 11.80
N SER A 23 9.00 -14.52 13.08
CA SER A 23 9.32 -13.41 13.96
C SER A 23 10.80 -13.53 14.32
N GLU A 24 11.65 -12.72 13.71
CA GLU A 24 13.00 -12.51 14.21
C GLU A 24 13.14 -11.05 14.66
N LYS A 25 13.12 -10.89 15.98
CA LYS A 25 13.44 -9.66 16.70
C LYS A 25 14.75 -9.07 16.21
N ARG A 26 14.72 -7.81 15.76
CA ARG A 26 15.81 -6.86 16.01
C ARG A 26 15.20 -5.53 16.46
N GLY A 27 15.28 -5.29 17.75
CA GLY A 27 15.22 -3.92 18.27
C GLY A 27 16.50 -3.20 17.87
N LEU A 28 16.40 -1.90 17.61
CA LEU A 28 17.48 -0.96 17.88
C LEU A 28 16.89 0.47 17.96
N ILE A 29 16.84 0.99 19.19
CA ILE A 29 17.22 2.32 19.65
C ILE A 29 16.97 3.51 18.68
N VAL A 30 16.12 4.42 19.13
CA VAL A 30 15.98 5.79 18.62
C VAL A 30 17.27 6.59 18.87
N ASP A 31 17.86 7.19 17.83
CA ASP A 31 18.73 8.36 17.99
C ASP A 31 18.05 9.55 17.29
N HIS A 32 17.70 10.53 18.12
CA HIS A 32 17.10 11.79 17.73
C HIS A 32 18.23 12.83 17.66
N SER A 33 19.10 12.76 16.65
CA SER A 33 19.95 13.90 16.28
C SER A 33 20.61 13.74 14.91
N LEU A 34 20.99 14.89 14.35
CA LEU A 34 21.87 15.11 13.18
C LEU A 34 21.20 15.45 11.83
N ASN A 35 20.71 16.70 11.77
CA ASN A 35 21.26 17.79 10.95
C ASN A 35 21.67 17.48 9.48
N PRO A 36 21.13 18.20 8.46
CA PRO A 36 21.42 17.94 7.06
C PRO A 36 22.73 18.61 6.64
N ARG A 37 23.87 17.92 6.78
CA ARG A 37 25.13 18.33 6.10
C ARG A 37 26.00 17.13 5.72
N SER A 38 25.90 16.69 4.47
CA SER A 38 27.05 16.23 3.70
C SER A 38 26.75 16.20 2.21
N ASN A 39 27.13 17.29 1.54
CA ASN A 39 27.22 17.35 0.09
C ASN A 39 28.58 16.75 -0.32
N LYS A 40 28.61 15.47 -0.69
CA LYS A 40 29.80 14.84 -1.28
C LYS A 40 29.66 14.88 -2.81
N LYS A 41 30.27 15.90 -3.41
CA LYS A 41 30.34 16.09 -4.87
C LYS A 41 31.07 14.89 -5.50
N ASN A 42 30.46 14.25 -6.49
CA ASN A 42 31.16 13.39 -7.44
C ASN A 42 31.75 14.26 -8.57
N SER A 43 32.94 13.92 -9.06
CA SER A 43 33.73 14.71 -10.01
C SER A 43 33.23 14.64 -11.46
N LYS A 44 31.99 14.22 -11.71
CA LYS A 44 31.38 14.14 -13.06
C LYS A 44 29.89 14.51 -13.11
N GLY A 45 29.40 15.36 -12.19
CA GLY A 45 28.19 16.18 -12.41
C GLY A 45 26.86 15.47 -12.76
N GLU A 46 26.78 14.14 -12.70
CA GLU A 46 25.56 13.39 -12.97
C GLU A 46 25.09 12.76 -11.67
N PHE A 47 24.25 13.50 -10.93
CA PHE A 47 23.33 12.88 -10.00
C PHE A 47 22.26 12.23 -10.86
N THR A 48 22.34 10.91 -11.06
CA THR A 48 21.15 10.14 -11.43
C THR A 48 20.17 10.32 -10.29
N MET A 49 19.26 11.27 -10.45
CA MET A 49 18.15 11.49 -9.55
C MET A 49 17.30 10.23 -9.62
N ALA A 50 17.45 9.33 -8.65
CA ALA A 50 16.43 8.33 -8.40
C ALA A 50 15.16 9.13 -8.13
N THR A 51 14.23 9.14 -9.10
CA THR A 51 12.97 9.85 -8.98
C THR A 51 12.32 9.39 -7.68
N VAL A 52 12.19 10.31 -6.72
CA VAL A 52 11.56 10.00 -5.45
C VAL A 52 10.10 9.66 -5.76
N CYS A 53 9.74 8.37 -5.67
CA CYS A 53 8.37 7.93 -5.86
C CYS A 53 7.55 8.42 -4.65
N GLN A 54 6.82 9.52 -4.82
CA GLN A 54 5.95 10.09 -3.80
C GLN A 54 4.63 9.31 -3.76
N ALA A 55 4.35 8.65 -2.64
CA ALA A 55 3.07 7.98 -2.40
C ALA A 55 1.94 8.99 -2.25
N LYS A 56 0.83 8.79 -2.97
CA LYS A 56 -0.38 9.63 -2.89
C LYS A 56 -1.18 9.42 -1.60
N PHE A 57 -1.13 8.22 -1.01
CA PHE A 57 -1.92 7.87 0.16
C PHE A 57 -1.01 7.46 1.32
N ALA A 58 -1.45 7.76 2.54
CA ALA A 58 -0.73 7.42 3.76
C ALA A 58 -1.52 6.37 4.56
N PRO A 59 -0.86 5.59 5.44
CA PRO A 59 -1.54 4.71 6.37
C PRO A 59 -2.66 5.42 7.13
N GLY A 60 -3.84 4.81 7.12
CA GLY A 60 -5.05 5.34 7.72
C GLY A 60 -5.97 6.11 6.77
N HIS A 61 -5.54 6.46 5.55
CA HIS A 61 -6.46 6.99 4.54
C HIS A 61 -7.46 5.92 4.10
N VAL A 62 -8.70 6.34 3.90
CA VAL A 62 -9.71 5.53 3.21
C VAL A 62 -9.60 5.79 1.72
N VAL A 63 -9.55 4.73 0.95
CA VAL A 63 -9.41 4.75 -0.51
C VAL A 63 -10.47 3.87 -1.14
N GLU A 64 -10.74 4.12 -2.42
CA GLU A 64 -11.63 3.29 -3.21
C GLU A 64 -10.89 2.68 -4.40
N HIS A 65 -11.20 1.41 -4.69
CA HIS A 65 -10.71 0.76 -5.90
C HIS A 65 -11.41 1.34 -7.14
N ARG A 66 -10.65 1.73 -8.17
CA ARG A 66 -11.15 2.39 -9.39
C ARG A 66 -12.20 1.57 -10.13
N ASP A 67 -11.89 0.30 -10.41
CA ASP A 67 -12.78 -0.57 -11.20
C ASP A 67 -13.81 -1.31 -10.36
N LEU A 68 -13.37 -1.98 -9.28
CA LEU A 68 -14.22 -2.78 -8.41
C LEU A 68 -15.08 -1.98 -7.41
N ARG A 69 -14.81 -0.68 -7.24
CA ARG A 69 -15.61 0.24 -6.42
C ARG A 69 -15.77 -0.17 -4.95
N TYR A 70 -14.86 -1.00 -4.42
CA TYR A 70 -14.82 -1.30 -2.99
C TYR A 70 -14.00 -0.27 -2.23
N ARG A 71 -14.37 -0.04 -0.97
CA ARG A 71 -13.66 0.84 -0.03
C ARG A 71 -12.66 0.04 0.78
N ALA A 72 -11.56 0.66 1.16
CA ALA A 72 -10.57 0.06 2.02
C ALA A 72 -9.77 1.11 2.77
N VAL A 73 -9.20 0.76 3.92
CA VAL A 73 -8.21 1.61 4.60
C VAL A 73 -6.80 1.18 4.25
N VAL A 74 -5.93 2.16 3.99
CA VAL A 74 -4.50 1.95 3.79
C VAL A 74 -3.87 1.48 5.10
N LEU A 75 -3.32 0.26 5.09
CA LEU A 75 -2.57 -0.27 6.22
C LEU A 75 -1.10 0.16 6.14
N ASP A 76 -0.51 0.07 4.95
CA ASP A 76 0.92 0.31 4.72
C ASP A 76 1.20 0.61 3.24
N VAL A 77 2.38 1.16 2.96
CA VAL A 77 2.82 1.50 1.61
C VAL A 77 4.28 1.12 1.38
N ASP A 78 4.54 0.40 0.30
CA ASP A 78 5.87 0.10 -0.20
C ASP A 78 6.19 1.03 -1.38
N PRO A 79 7.44 1.51 -1.52
CA PRO A 79 7.82 2.40 -2.63
C PRO A 79 7.80 1.72 -4.00
N ARG A 80 7.80 0.38 -4.03
CA ARG A 80 7.77 -0.48 -5.21
C ARG A 80 7.14 -1.82 -4.85
N PHE A 81 6.91 -2.69 -5.84
CA PHE A 81 6.46 -4.05 -5.59
C PHE A 81 7.48 -4.83 -4.75
N LEU A 82 7.08 -5.24 -3.54
CA LEU A 82 7.88 -6.10 -2.64
C LEU A 82 7.21 -7.46 -2.39
N GLY A 83 6.11 -7.75 -3.09
CA GLY A 83 5.44 -9.04 -3.03
C GLY A 83 6.27 -10.16 -3.66
N ARG A 84 5.80 -11.40 -3.50
CA ARG A 84 6.39 -12.54 -4.19
C ARG A 84 6.10 -12.47 -5.68
N GLU A 85 7.00 -13.01 -6.50
CA GLU A 85 6.86 -13.03 -7.97
C GLU A 85 5.54 -13.68 -8.42
N ASP A 86 5.09 -14.73 -7.73
CA ASP A 86 3.81 -15.42 -7.98
C ASP A 86 2.56 -14.56 -7.69
N TRP A 87 2.72 -13.43 -7.00
CA TRP A 87 1.64 -12.49 -6.68
C TRP A 87 1.64 -11.27 -7.59
N TYR A 88 2.70 -11.09 -8.38
CA TYR A 88 2.74 -10.00 -9.34
C TYR A 88 1.79 -10.33 -10.49
N PRO A 89 0.83 -9.44 -10.82
CA PRO A 89 -0.16 -9.70 -11.84
C PRO A 89 0.46 -9.50 -13.24
N GLN A 90 1.30 -10.42 -13.69
CA GLN A 90 1.97 -10.35 -15.00
C GLN A 90 0.97 -10.29 -16.16
N ASP A 91 -0.16 -10.97 -16.02
CA ASP A 91 -1.21 -11.07 -17.05
C ASP A 91 -2.18 -9.88 -17.05
N ALA A 92 -1.96 -8.89 -16.18
CA ALA A 92 -2.72 -7.64 -16.16
C ALA A 92 -2.52 -6.84 -17.45
N PHE A 93 -3.58 -6.18 -17.94
CA PHE A 93 -3.46 -5.24 -19.07
C PHE A 93 -4.06 -3.85 -18.77
N PRO A 94 -3.25 -2.79 -18.76
CA PRO A 94 -1.78 -2.82 -18.75
C PRO A 94 -1.25 -3.45 -17.45
N ALA A 95 -0.09 -4.12 -17.53
CA ALA A 95 0.57 -4.61 -16.34
C ALA A 95 1.00 -3.43 -15.46
N PRO A 96 0.80 -3.51 -14.13
CA PRO A 96 1.15 -2.39 -13.25
C PRO A 96 2.66 -2.23 -13.16
N ASP A 97 3.14 -0.99 -13.26
CA ASP A 97 4.54 -0.68 -13.03
C ASP A 97 4.98 -1.18 -11.64
N ARG A 98 6.11 -1.89 -11.59
CA ARG A 98 6.70 -2.38 -10.34
C ARG A 98 7.31 -1.25 -9.52
N ASP A 99 7.80 -0.19 -10.15
CA ASP A 99 8.53 0.89 -9.49
C ASP A 99 7.62 1.99 -8.94
N GLN A 100 6.30 1.88 -9.11
CA GLN A 100 5.32 2.74 -8.45
C GLN A 100 5.04 2.28 -7.01
N PRO A 101 4.43 3.12 -6.15
CA PRO A 101 4.02 2.69 -4.81
C PRO A 101 2.97 1.57 -4.81
N TRP A 102 3.12 0.60 -3.92
CA TRP A 102 2.18 -0.50 -3.70
C TRP A 102 1.59 -0.42 -2.29
N TYR A 103 0.29 -0.68 -2.19
CA TYR A 103 -0.47 -0.48 -0.97
C TYR A 103 -1.04 -1.78 -0.47
N ARG A 104 -0.91 -1.97 0.85
CA ARG A 104 -1.61 -3.03 1.58
C ARG A 104 -2.87 -2.44 2.20
N LEU A 105 -4.01 -3.05 1.95
CA LEU A 105 -5.32 -2.49 2.30
C LEU A 105 -6.14 -3.46 3.15
N LEU A 106 -6.96 -2.93 4.07
CA LEU A 106 -8.01 -3.68 4.75
C LEU A 106 -9.35 -3.35 4.08
N VAL A 107 -10.00 -4.35 3.49
CA VAL A 107 -11.21 -4.15 2.66
C VAL A 107 -12.46 -4.04 3.53
N ASP A 108 -13.28 -3.01 3.28
CA ASP A 108 -14.54 -2.75 3.96
C ASP A 108 -15.52 -3.94 3.85
N GLY A 109 -16.18 -4.32 4.94
CA GLY A 109 -17.13 -5.42 5.01
C GLY A 109 -16.51 -6.83 4.88
N HIS A 110 -15.19 -6.93 4.75
CA HIS A 110 -14.48 -8.18 4.52
C HIS A 110 -13.44 -8.49 5.61
N LYS A 111 -12.96 -9.73 5.64
CA LYS A 111 -11.95 -10.20 6.62
C LYS A 111 -10.53 -10.29 6.05
N TYR A 112 -10.36 -10.00 4.77
CA TYR A 112 -9.11 -10.20 4.05
C TYR A 112 -8.44 -8.86 3.70
N GLN A 113 -7.14 -8.94 3.46
CA GLN A 113 -6.32 -7.83 2.99
C GLN A 113 -6.05 -7.98 1.51
N THR A 114 -5.76 -6.85 0.85
CA THR A 114 -5.34 -6.83 -0.55
C THR A 114 -4.02 -6.08 -0.70
N TYR A 115 -3.28 -6.40 -1.76
CA TYR A 115 -2.06 -5.72 -2.14
C TYR A 115 -2.15 -5.26 -3.59
N VAL A 116 -2.14 -3.95 -3.77
CA VAL A 116 -2.53 -3.33 -5.05
C VAL A 116 -1.62 -2.15 -5.38
N PRO A 117 -1.38 -1.87 -6.68
CA PRO A 117 -0.62 -0.70 -7.11
C PRO A 117 -1.39 0.60 -6.87
N GLU A 118 -0.69 1.73 -6.77
CA GLU A 118 -1.33 3.05 -6.65
C GLU A 118 -2.32 3.36 -7.78
N SER A 119 -2.02 2.91 -9.00
CA SER A 119 -2.78 3.24 -10.21
C SER A 119 -4.25 2.81 -10.17
N VAL A 120 -4.60 1.80 -9.36
CA VAL A 120 -5.97 1.28 -9.22
C VAL A 120 -6.72 1.94 -8.06
N LEU A 121 -6.11 2.90 -7.35
CA LEU A 121 -6.70 3.58 -6.21
C LEU A 121 -7.16 4.98 -6.55
N ARG A 122 -8.18 5.44 -5.82
CA ARG A 122 -8.62 6.83 -5.79
C ARG A 122 -9.02 7.22 -4.36
N VAL A 123 -9.16 8.52 -4.15
CA VAL A 123 -9.68 9.10 -2.91
C VAL A 123 -11.11 8.59 -2.68
N ASP A 124 -11.44 8.26 -1.43
CA ASP A 124 -12.81 8.01 -0.99
C ASP A 124 -13.50 9.35 -0.68
N ASP A 125 -14.66 9.58 -1.30
CA ASP A 125 -15.40 10.85 -1.15
C ASP A 125 -16.43 10.82 -0.01
N LEU A 126 -16.57 9.68 0.69
CA LEU A 126 -17.64 9.47 1.68
C LEU A 126 -17.26 9.94 3.09
N GLU A 127 -15.97 10.17 3.37
CA GLU A 127 -15.44 10.55 4.69
C GLU A 127 -16.01 9.71 5.85
N ALA A 128 -16.30 8.44 5.56
CA ALA A 128 -16.92 7.51 6.47
C ALA A 128 -15.94 6.42 6.93
N PRO A 129 -16.09 5.86 8.14
CA PRO A 129 -15.31 4.70 8.54
C PRO A 129 -15.63 3.49 7.64
N VAL A 130 -14.70 2.54 7.64
CA VAL A 130 -14.86 1.19 7.08
C VAL A 130 -15.01 0.17 8.20
N GLU A 131 -15.60 -0.97 7.89
CA GLU A 131 -15.78 -2.11 8.79
C GLU A 131 -14.81 -3.23 8.44
N HIS A 132 -13.81 -3.49 9.30
CA HIS A 132 -12.92 -4.63 9.16
C HIS A 132 -12.43 -5.09 10.54
N LEU A 133 -12.42 -6.42 10.78
CA LEU A 133 -12.12 -6.99 12.10
C LEU A 133 -10.75 -6.57 12.65
N SER A 134 -9.74 -6.48 11.77
CA SER A 134 -8.37 -6.12 12.14
C SER A 134 -8.14 -4.62 12.38
N LEU A 135 -9.13 -3.74 12.17
CA LEU A 135 -8.95 -2.29 12.40
C LEU A 135 -8.47 -1.99 13.82
N ARG A 136 -9.04 -2.68 14.81
CA ARG A 136 -8.73 -2.48 16.23
C ARG A 136 -7.29 -2.86 16.60
N ILE A 137 -6.64 -3.69 15.78
CA ILE A 137 -5.24 -4.11 15.97
C ILE A 137 -4.30 -2.98 15.51
N PHE A 138 -4.60 -2.39 14.36
CA PHE A 138 -3.69 -1.46 13.68
C PHE A 138 -3.95 0.01 14.01
N PHE A 139 -5.20 0.39 14.30
CA PHE A 139 -5.59 1.78 14.47
C PHE A 139 -6.11 2.04 15.90
N LYS A 140 -5.97 3.29 16.35
CA LYS A 140 -6.49 3.77 17.64
C LYS A 140 -7.96 4.21 17.52
N GLY A 141 -8.31 4.80 16.38
CA GLY A 141 -9.64 5.36 16.10
C GLY A 141 -9.70 5.99 14.70
N TYR A 142 -10.87 6.53 14.37
CA TYR A 142 -11.14 7.27 13.13
C TYR A 142 -11.42 8.73 13.48
N GLU A 143 -10.59 9.65 12.99
CA GLU A 143 -10.64 11.08 13.32
C GLU A 143 -10.30 11.92 12.08
N SER A 144 -11.08 12.97 11.81
CA SER A 144 -10.84 13.90 10.70
C SER A 144 -10.68 13.21 9.33
N GLY A 145 -11.57 12.27 9.01
CA GLY A 145 -11.57 11.58 7.71
C GLY A 145 -10.53 10.45 7.57
N ARG A 146 -9.73 10.16 8.60
CA ARG A 146 -8.65 9.15 8.54
C ARG A 146 -8.53 8.34 9.82
N TYR A 147 -8.01 7.12 9.71
CA TYR A 147 -7.64 6.32 10.86
C TYR A 147 -6.28 6.74 11.43
N GLN A 148 -6.14 6.70 12.75
CA GLN A 148 -4.89 7.01 13.45
C GLN A 148 -4.07 5.73 13.65
N PRO A 149 -2.95 5.53 12.94
CA PRO A 149 -2.13 4.34 13.10
C PRO A 149 -1.54 4.27 14.50
N ARG A 150 -1.50 3.06 15.07
CA ARG A 150 -1.04 2.89 16.45
C ARG A 150 0.48 3.07 16.59
N TRP A 151 1.23 2.87 15.51
CA TRP A 151 2.70 2.94 15.47
C TRP A 151 3.27 4.31 15.10
N LEU A 152 2.42 5.29 14.75
CA LEU A 152 2.88 6.66 14.55
C LEU A 152 2.88 7.41 15.89
N PRO A 153 3.94 8.18 16.20
CA PRO A 153 3.93 9.09 17.33
C PRO A 153 2.83 10.15 17.11
N ASN A 154 2.10 10.47 18.19
CA ASN A 154 1.09 11.54 18.20
C ASN A 154 1.75 12.92 18.16
#